data_AF-A0A8S3HJB8-F1
#
_entry.id   AF-A0A8S3HJB8-F1
#
_cell.length_a   1.000
_cell.length_b   1.000
_cell.length_c   1.000
_cell.angle_alpha   90.00
_cell.angle_beta   90.00
_cell.angle_gamma   90.00
#
_symmetry.space_group_name_H-M   'P 1'
#
loop_
_entity.id
_entity.type
_entity.pdbx_description
1 polymer ?
#
loop_
_entity_poly.entity_id
_entity_poly.type
_entity_poly.pdbx_seq_one_letter_code
_entity_poly.pdbx_strand_id
1 'polypeptide(L)'
;MTEILNNTKATPVVIKKYFDNTSGLSTQPTSLNELIELLYQAFATNEVNIDYISTIMNNYKPTMGEWKPYIKFQSDRYTRNLVDAGNGKFNLIILCWAESQGSSIHNHADAHCFLKCLQGTLIETKYAWPTIDEEKPMHILQRTEVHEGEVAYINDSIGLHR
;
A
#
# COMPACT_ATOMS: atom_id res chain seq x y z
N MET A 1 -23.69 11.05 -58.14
CA MET A 1 -22.38 10.96 -57.46
C MET A 1 -22.51 11.81 -56.20
N THR A 2 -22.53 11.29 -54.98
CA THR A 2 -22.08 10.00 -54.46
C THR A 2 -22.82 9.76 -53.15
N GLU A 3 -23.16 8.51 -52.89
CA GLU A 3 -23.76 7.99 -51.67
C GLU A 3 -22.64 7.60 -50.66
N ILE A 4 -23.03 7.25 -49.43
CA ILE A 4 -22.34 6.32 -48.49
C ILE A 4 -21.61 6.90 -47.26
N LEU A 5 -22.37 6.85 -46.14
CA LEU A 5 -22.12 6.18 -44.84
C LEU A 5 -21.04 6.68 -43.85
N ASN A 6 -21.48 6.93 -42.59
CA ASN A 6 -21.43 6.00 -41.43
C ASN A 6 -21.27 6.79 -40.12
N ASN A 7 -22.28 6.80 -39.26
CA ASN A 7 -22.48 5.80 -38.20
C ASN A 7 -21.49 5.93 -37.05
N THR A 8 -21.65 6.99 -36.24
CA THR A 8 -21.13 7.01 -34.87
C THR A 8 -21.97 6.06 -34.01
N LYS A 9 -21.67 4.76 -34.10
CA LYS A 9 -22.02 3.83 -33.03
C LYS A 9 -21.22 4.28 -31.81
N ALA A 10 -21.90 4.91 -30.85
CA ALA A 10 -21.37 5.03 -29.50
C ALA A 10 -21.01 3.60 -29.05
N THR A 11 -19.73 3.37 -28.82
CA THR A 11 -19.25 2.11 -28.25
C THR A 11 -19.98 1.93 -26.93
N PRO A 12 -20.70 0.82 -26.71
CA PRO A 12 -21.36 0.61 -25.43
C PRO A 12 -20.30 0.68 -24.34
N VAL A 13 -20.48 1.57 -23.37
CA VAL A 13 -19.71 1.56 -22.14
C VAL A 13 -20.02 0.22 -21.49
N VAL A 14 -19.10 -0.74 -21.65
CA VAL A 14 -19.14 -1.98 -20.89
C VAL A 14 -18.89 -1.58 -19.45
N ILE A 15 -19.96 -1.39 -18.68
CA ILE A 15 -19.86 -1.29 -17.23
C ILE A 15 -19.36 -2.66 -16.80
N LYS A 16 -18.04 -2.81 -16.69
CA LYS A 16 -17.45 -3.96 -16.01
C LYS A 16 -18.10 -3.97 -14.63
N LYS A 17 -18.96 -4.94 -14.38
CA LYS A 17 -19.53 -5.15 -13.06
C LYS A 17 -18.40 -5.76 -12.25
N TYR A 18 -17.54 -4.89 -11.72
CA TYR A 18 -16.45 -5.29 -10.84
C TYR A 18 -17.09 -6.02 -9.65
N PHE A 19 -16.69 -7.27 -9.44
CA PHE A 19 -17.18 -8.03 -8.31
C PHE A 19 -16.34 -7.61 -7.11
N ASP A 20 -16.88 -6.68 -6.32
CA ASP A 20 -16.27 -6.30 -5.06
C ASP A 20 -16.52 -7.41 -4.01
N ASN A 21 -15.53 -8.29 -3.86
CA ASN A 21 -15.52 -9.37 -2.86
C ASN A 21 -15.40 -8.85 -1.42
N THR A 22 -15.29 -7.54 -1.21
CA THR A 22 -15.29 -6.93 0.12
C THR A 22 -16.68 -6.45 0.57
N SER A 23 -17.67 -6.51 -0.32
CA SER A 23 -19.06 -6.15 0.01
C SER A 23 -19.60 -7.01 1.15
N GLY A 24 -19.92 -6.39 2.29
CA GLY A 24 -20.47 -7.05 3.47
C GLY A 24 -19.42 -7.55 4.46
N LEU A 25 -18.12 -7.39 4.17
CA LEU A 25 -17.07 -7.68 5.12
C LEU A 25 -17.00 -6.61 6.23
N SER A 26 -16.54 -7.01 7.41
CA SER A 26 -16.25 -6.06 8.50
C SER A 26 -15.21 -5.04 8.04
N THR A 27 -15.33 -3.81 8.53
CA THR A 27 -14.31 -2.76 8.36
C THR A 27 -13.53 -2.50 9.64
N GLN A 28 -13.79 -3.26 10.70
CA GLN A 28 -13.31 -2.99 12.06
C GLN A 28 -12.54 -4.20 12.61
N PRO A 29 -11.34 -4.52 12.10
CA PRO A 29 -10.52 -5.59 12.66
C PRO A 29 -10.18 -5.30 14.12
N THR A 30 -10.53 -6.23 15.01
CA THR A 30 -10.31 -6.13 16.46
C THR A 30 -9.00 -6.77 16.91
N SER A 31 -8.32 -7.50 16.01
CA SER A 31 -7.02 -8.10 16.25
C SER A 31 -6.17 -8.19 14.98
N LEU A 32 -4.87 -8.46 15.12
CA LEU A 32 -3.95 -8.73 14.00
C LEU A 32 -4.42 -9.95 13.19
N ASN A 33 -4.92 -10.98 13.85
CA ASN A 33 -5.44 -12.18 13.16
C ASN A 33 -6.69 -11.85 12.35
N GLU A 34 -7.62 -11.09 12.92
CA GLU A 34 -8.81 -10.65 12.17
C GLU A 34 -8.44 -9.74 10.99
N LEU A 35 -7.45 -8.84 11.17
CA LEU A 35 -6.92 -8.06 10.05
C LEU A 35 -6.37 -8.97 8.94
N ILE A 36 -5.59 -10.00 9.28
CA ILE A 36 -5.06 -10.97 8.31
C ILE A 36 -6.21 -11.70 7.60
N GLU A 37 -7.23 -12.17 8.32
CA GLU A 37 -8.39 -12.83 7.74
C GLU A 37 -9.16 -11.93 6.75
N LEU A 38 -9.37 -10.66 7.10
CA LEU A 38 -9.99 -9.68 6.20
C LEU A 38 -9.11 -9.40 4.98
N LEU A 39 -7.78 -9.35 5.13
CA LEU A 39 -6.86 -9.24 4.00
C LEU A 39 -6.95 -10.47 3.08
N TYR A 40 -6.97 -11.69 3.61
CA TYR A 40 -7.17 -12.90 2.80
C TYR A 40 -8.48 -12.84 1.99
N GLN A 41 -9.56 -12.36 2.60
CA GLN A 41 -10.84 -12.21 1.94
C GLN A 41 -10.80 -11.10 0.88
N ALA A 42 -10.18 -9.96 1.16
CA ALA A 42 -10.05 -8.85 0.22
C ALA A 42 -9.17 -9.20 -0.99
N PHE A 43 -8.10 -9.98 -0.77
CA PHE A 43 -7.22 -10.49 -1.82
C PHE A 43 -7.65 -11.86 -2.36
N ALA A 44 -8.90 -12.29 -2.17
CA ALA A 44 -9.37 -13.58 -2.69
C ALA A 44 -9.42 -13.60 -4.23
N THR A 45 -9.68 -12.46 -4.87
CA THR A 45 -9.69 -12.30 -6.34
C THR A 45 -8.42 -11.59 -6.83
N ASN A 46 -8.28 -11.37 -8.14
CA ASN A 46 -7.16 -10.60 -8.70
C ASN A 46 -7.46 -9.10 -8.78
N GLU A 47 -8.68 -8.69 -8.42
CA GLU A 47 -9.07 -7.30 -8.29
C GLU A 47 -9.05 -6.96 -6.80
N VAL A 48 -8.53 -5.76 -6.45
CA VAL A 48 -8.42 -5.33 -5.06
C VAL A 48 -9.14 -4.00 -4.87
N ASN A 49 -10.00 -3.93 -3.85
CA ASN A 49 -10.62 -2.68 -3.43
C ASN A 49 -9.65 -1.94 -2.49
N ILE A 50 -8.92 -0.97 -3.03
CA ILE A 50 -7.92 -0.16 -2.32
C ILE A 50 -8.53 0.65 -1.18
N ASP A 51 -9.76 1.15 -1.37
CA ASP A 51 -10.47 1.92 -0.33
C ASP A 51 -10.82 1.04 0.87
N TYR A 52 -11.20 -0.21 0.62
CA TYR A 52 -11.45 -1.19 1.69
C TYR A 52 -10.17 -1.50 2.47
N ILE A 53 -9.04 -1.76 1.78
CA ILE A 53 -7.74 -2.01 2.44
C ILE A 53 -7.32 -0.80 3.29
N SER A 54 -7.42 0.41 2.73
CA SER A 54 -7.16 1.65 3.46
C SER A 54 -8.02 1.75 4.71
N THR A 55 -9.31 1.44 4.59
CA THR A 55 -10.28 1.49 5.70
C THR A 55 -9.89 0.54 6.83
N ILE A 56 -9.67 -0.75 6.54
CA ILE A 56 -9.35 -1.74 7.59
C ILE A 56 -7.99 -1.46 8.25
N MET A 57 -7.00 -0.96 7.48
CA MET A 57 -5.69 -0.60 8.03
C MET A 57 -5.78 0.61 8.97
N ASN A 58 -6.63 1.60 8.66
CA ASN A 58 -6.87 2.76 9.52
C ASN A 58 -7.65 2.39 10.79
N ASN A 59 -8.65 1.52 10.65
CA ASN A 59 -9.51 1.10 11.75
C ASN A 59 -8.81 0.13 12.70
N TYR A 60 -7.89 -0.71 12.21
CA TYR A 60 -7.09 -1.58 13.06
C TYR A 60 -6.34 -0.77 14.13
N LYS A 61 -6.60 -1.07 15.40
CA LYS A 61 -5.92 -0.48 16.56
C LYS A 61 -4.96 -1.53 17.15
N PRO A 62 -3.67 -1.50 16.77
CA PRO A 62 -2.72 -2.52 17.17
C PRO A 62 -2.43 -2.45 18.66
N THR A 63 -2.26 -3.62 19.29
CA THR A 63 -1.73 -3.71 20.65
C THR A 63 -0.34 -4.34 20.64
N MET A 64 0.56 -3.85 21.50
CA MET A 64 1.94 -4.35 21.58
C MET A 64 2.02 -5.88 21.66
N GLY A 65 1.10 -6.53 22.40
CA GLY A 65 1.09 -7.98 22.56
C GLY A 65 0.98 -8.77 21.24
N GLU A 66 0.26 -8.23 20.25
CA GLU A 66 0.00 -8.91 18.98
C GLU A 66 1.21 -8.89 18.05
N TRP A 67 1.97 -7.80 18.05
CA TRP A 67 3.08 -7.60 17.12
C TRP A 67 4.47 -7.72 17.76
N LYS A 68 4.55 -7.82 19.09
CA LYS A 68 5.80 -8.05 19.83
C LYS A 68 6.66 -9.20 19.31
N PRO A 69 6.11 -10.36 18.90
CA PRO A 69 6.93 -11.47 18.38
C PRO A 69 7.76 -11.12 17.12
N TYR A 70 7.36 -10.08 16.39
CA TYR A 70 8.00 -9.67 15.14
C TYR A 70 8.98 -8.50 15.33
N ILE A 71 9.12 -7.96 16.55
CA ILE A 71 10.07 -6.90 16.84
C ILE A 71 11.48 -7.48 16.88
N LYS A 72 12.27 -7.20 15.84
CA LYS A 72 13.68 -7.63 15.76
C LYS A 72 14.53 -6.48 15.26
N PHE A 73 15.21 -5.76 16.13
CA PHE A 73 16.09 -4.65 15.72
C PHE A 73 17.48 -5.15 15.32
N GLN A 74 18.13 -4.40 14.44
CA GLN A 74 19.56 -4.50 14.15
C GLN A 74 20.17 -3.09 14.16
N SER A 75 21.44 -2.98 14.56
CA SER A 75 22.10 -1.69 14.76
C SER A 75 22.49 -1.00 13.45
N ASP A 76 22.78 -1.77 12.40
CA ASP A 76 23.33 -1.30 11.13
C ASP A 76 22.27 -1.06 10.04
N ARG A 77 21.07 -1.62 10.20
CA ARG A 77 19.97 -1.50 9.24
C ARG A 77 18.62 -1.71 9.89
N TYR A 78 17.58 -1.18 9.25
CA TYR A 78 16.21 -1.56 9.58
C TYR A 78 15.96 -3.02 9.18
N THR A 79 15.05 -3.68 9.89
CA THR A 79 14.70 -5.07 9.59
C THR A 79 13.33 -5.18 8.97
N ARG A 80 13.11 -6.29 8.27
CA ARG A 80 11.83 -6.66 7.63
C ARG A 80 11.43 -8.02 8.17
N ASN A 81 10.41 -8.07 9.02
CA ASN A 81 10.00 -9.25 9.75
C ASN A 81 8.66 -9.73 9.19
N LEU A 82 8.68 -10.81 8.41
CA LEU A 82 7.48 -11.38 7.82
C LEU A 82 6.50 -11.80 8.92
N VAL A 83 5.28 -11.30 8.84
CA VAL A 83 4.14 -11.70 9.69
C VAL A 83 3.35 -12.78 8.97
N ASP A 84 2.98 -12.52 7.71
CA ASP A 84 2.16 -13.41 6.89
C ASP A 84 2.53 -13.27 5.40
N ALA A 85 2.66 -14.40 4.69
CA ALA A 85 3.02 -14.45 3.27
C ALA A 85 1.81 -14.35 2.32
N GLY A 86 0.61 -14.19 2.90
CA GLY A 86 -0.66 -14.12 2.21
C GLY A 86 -1.01 -15.37 1.42
N ASN A 87 -1.81 -15.17 0.39
CA ASN A 87 -2.23 -16.19 -0.58
C ASN A 87 -1.46 -16.04 -1.92
N GLY A 88 -0.23 -15.51 -1.86
CA GLY A 88 0.57 -15.16 -3.05
C GLY A 88 0.20 -13.82 -3.68
N LYS A 89 -0.73 -13.05 -3.09
CA LYS A 89 -1.18 -11.75 -3.62
C LYS A 89 -0.86 -10.56 -2.70
N PHE A 90 -0.47 -10.82 -1.47
CA PHE A 90 0.01 -9.79 -0.54
C PHE A 90 1.07 -10.40 0.39
N ASN A 91 1.87 -9.53 1.00
CA ASN A 91 2.73 -9.87 2.13
C ASN A 91 2.45 -8.88 3.26
N LEU A 92 2.32 -9.37 4.48
CA LEU A 92 2.26 -8.53 5.68
C LEU A 92 3.59 -8.63 6.43
N ILE A 93 4.24 -7.49 6.62
CA ILE A 93 5.60 -7.42 7.17
C ILE A 93 5.65 -6.30 8.20
N ILE A 94 6.34 -6.54 9.32
CA ILE A 94 6.69 -5.50 10.29
C ILE A 94 8.11 -5.03 10.07
N LEU A 95 8.27 -3.73 9.90
CA LEU A 95 9.58 -3.10 9.79
C LEU A 95 9.98 -2.51 11.14
N CYS A 96 11.23 -2.74 11.55
CA CYS A 96 11.78 -2.16 12.77
C CYS A 96 12.94 -1.23 12.41
N TRP A 97 12.79 0.04 12.76
CA TRP A 97 13.75 1.11 12.49
C TRP A 97 14.37 1.56 13.81
N ALA A 98 15.68 1.34 14.00
CA ALA A 98 16.38 2.01 15.09
C ALA A 98 16.49 3.51 14.79
N GLU A 99 16.85 4.30 15.81
CA GLU A 99 17.01 5.74 15.67
C GLU A 99 17.95 6.08 14.50
N SER A 100 17.58 7.11 13.72
CA SER A 100 18.31 7.59 12.54
C SER A 100 18.43 6.60 11.36
N GLN A 101 17.81 5.42 11.41
CA GLN A 101 17.73 4.54 10.25
C GLN A 101 16.69 5.04 9.24
N GLY A 102 16.95 4.77 7.96
CA GLY A 102 16.05 5.14 6.88
C GLY A 102 16.26 4.24 5.66
N SER A 103 15.31 4.29 4.74
CA SER A 103 15.38 3.51 3.50
C SER A 103 16.14 4.27 2.41
N SER A 104 16.53 3.55 1.35
CA SER A 104 16.92 4.19 0.09
C SER A 104 15.68 4.74 -0.63
N ILE A 105 15.86 5.61 -1.62
CA ILE A 105 14.73 5.96 -2.50
C ILE A 105 14.38 4.71 -3.32
N HIS A 106 13.13 4.27 -3.29
CA HIS A 106 12.71 3.04 -3.95
C HIS A 106 11.28 3.11 -4.49
N ASN A 107 10.97 2.19 -5.42
CA ASN A 107 9.63 1.91 -5.92
C ASN A 107 9.06 0.63 -5.28
N HIS A 108 7.88 0.20 -5.73
CA HIS A 108 7.16 -0.97 -5.23
C HIS A 108 6.89 -2.04 -6.30
N ALA A 109 7.54 -1.96 -7.46
CA ALA A 109 7.47 -2.95 -8.54
C ALA A 109 6.03 -3.28 -8.95
N ASP A 110 5.27 -2.24 -9.30
CA ASP A 110 3.86 -2.30 -9.70
C ASP A 110 2.90 -2.87 -8.63
N ALA A 111 3.30 -2.91 -7.35
CA ALA A 111 2.46 -3.31 -6.23
C ALA A 111 1.83 -2.12 -5.49
N HIS A 112 0.73 -2.39 -4.77
CA HIS A 112 0.16 -1.48 -3.79
C HIS A 112 0.89 -1.61 -2.46
N CYS A 113 1.30 -0.49 -1.87
CA CYS A 113 1.93 -0.46 -0.55
C CYS A 113 1.11 0.38 0.43
N PHE A 114 0.74 -0.26 1.54
CA PHE A 114 0.16 0.39 2.70
C PHE A 114 1.14 0.27 3.87
N LEU A 115 1.44 1.40 4.51
CA LEU A 115 2.29 1.46 5.68
C LEU A 115 1.46 1.98 6.84
N LYS A 116 1.38 1.24 7.93
CA LYS A 116 0.82 1.72 9.21
C LYS A 116 1.95 1.93 10.20
N CYS A 117 2.03 3.12 10.79
CA CYS A 117 2.99 3.37 11.87
C CYS A 117 2.46 2.74 13.17
N LEU A 118 3.14 1.69 13.67
CA LEU A 118 2.71 0.98 14.88
C LEU A 118 3.22 1.63 16.17
N GLN A 119 4.39 2.27 16.12
CA GLN A 119 5.00 2.98 17.25
C GLN A 119 6.02 3.99 16.74
N GLY A 120 6.04 5.17 17.36
CA GLY A 120 7.00 6.24 17.04
C GLY A 120 6.53 7.13 15.88
N THR A 121 7.45 7.59 15.04
CA THR A 121 7.14 8.46 13.90
C THR A 121 8.11 8.19 12.76
N LEU A 122 7.59 8.15 11.54
CA LEU A 122 8.37 8.06 10.30
C LEU A 122 8.27 9.36 9.53
N ILE A 123 9.28 9.66 8.72
CA ILE A 123 9.24 10.78 7.78
C ILE A 123 9.25 10.18 6.38
N GLU A 124 8.09 10.19 5.71
CA GLU A 124 7.99 9.79 4.31
C GLU A 124 8.37 10.98 3.42
N THR A 125 9.32 10.77 2.52
CA THR A 125 9.60 11.73 1.43
C THR A 125 9.31 11.08 0.09
N LYS A 126 8.33 11.63 -0.65
CA LYS A 126 7.94 11.18 -1.99
C LYS A 126 8.71 11.95 -3.05
N TYR A 127 9.12 11.27 -4.12
CA TYR A 127 9.88 11.82 -5.23
C TYR A 127 9.23 11.49 -6.57
N ALA A 128 9.42 12.39 -7.54
CA ALA A 128 9.08 12.11 -8.93
C ALA A 128 10.03 11.05 -9.52
N TRP A 129 9.57 10.34 -10.54
CA TRP A 129 10.44 9.48 -11.34
C TRP A 129 11.52 10.32 -12.05
N PRO A 130 12.77 9.83 -12.13
CA PRO A 130 13.83 10.54 -12.83
C PRO A 130 13.58 10.54 -14.34
N THR A 131 13.98 11.62 -15.01
CA THR A 131 14.01 11.72 -16.47
C THR A 131 15.38 11.25 -16.99
N ILE A 132 15.41 10.61 -18.16
CA ILE A 132 16.61 9.95 -18.71
C ILE A 132 17.74 10.93 -19.07
N ASP A 133 17.40 12.21 -19.29
CA ASP A 133 18.27 13.09 -20.06
C ASP A 133 19.31 13.87 -19.24
N GLU A 134 19.25 13.89 -17.90
CA GLU A 134 20.17 14.70 -17.07
C GLU A 134 20.40 14.11 -15.67
N GLU A 135 21.67 14.02 -15.25
CA GLU A 135 22.04 13.72 -13.85
C GLU A 135 21.67 14.92 -12.96
N LYS A 136 20.50 14.85 -12.32
CA LYS A 136 19.98 15.88 -11.41
C LYS A 136 19.56 15.27 -10.07
N PRO A 137 19.57 16.05 -8.98
CA PRO A 137 18.98 15.62 -7.72
C PRO A 137 17.51 15.20 -7.89
N MET A 138 17.09 14.20 -7.13
CA MET A 138 15.70 13.72 -7.13
C MET A 138 14.73 14.84 -6.74
N HIS A 139 13.67 15.03 -7.53
CA HIS A 139 12.65 16.05 -7.27
C HIS A 139 11.68 15.58 -6.18
N ILE A 140 11.67 16.26 -5.03
CA ILE A 140 10.75 15.99 -3.92
C ILE A 140 9.35 16.48 -4.31
N LEU A 141 8.36 15.59 -4.24
CA LEU A 141 6.96 15.90 -4.41
C LEU A 141 6.32 16.31 -3.09
N GLN A 142 6.63 15.56 -2.03
CA GLN A 142 5.99 15.74 -0.72
C GLN A 142 6.90 15.20 0.38
N ARG A 143 6.84 15.82 1.55
CA ARG A 143 7.44 15.31 2.79
C ARG A 143 6.38 15.32 3.88
N THR A 144 6.20 14.22 4.58
CA THR A 144 5.12 14.06 5.57
C THR A 144 5.61 13.22 6.74
N GLU A 145 5.22 13.62 7.95
CA GLU A 145 5.40 12.80 9.15
C GLU A 145 4.23 11.83 9.25
N VAL A 146 4.53 10.55 9.50
CA VAL A 146 3.54 9.49 9.71
C VAL A 146 3.65 9.08 11.17
N HIS A 147 2.70 9.53 11.97
CA HIS A 147 2.65 9.32 13.40
C HIS A 147 1.99 7.98 13.75
N GLU A 148 2.15 7.56 15.01
CA GLU A 148 1.56 6.33 15.53
C GLU A 148 0.06 6.23 15.23
N GLY A 149 -0.35 5.09 14.68
CA GLY A 149 -1.73 4.81 14.28
C GLY A 149 -2.08 5.23 12.85
N GLU A 150 -1.34 6.17 12.26
CA GLU A 150 -1.58 6.66 10.90
C GLU A 150 -1.18 5.65 9.82
N VAL A 151 -1.82 5.78 8.66
CA VAL A 151 -1.60 4.94 7.48
C VAL A 151 -1.17 5.81 6.30
N ALA A 152 -0.07 5.45 5.67
CA ALA A 152 0.37 5.99 4.39
C ALA A 152 0.11 4.97 3.27
N TYR A 153 -0.12 5.47 2.05
CA TYR A 153 -0.30 4.68 0.85
C TYR A 153 0.57 5.20 -0.28
N ILE A 154 1.14 4.28 -1.06
CA ILE A 154 1.90 4.57 -2.27
C ILE A 154 1.81 3.39 -3.26
N ASN A 155 1.93 3.71 -4.54
CA ASN A 155 2.24 2.77 -5.63
C ASN A 155 3.11 3.49 -6.68
N ASP A 156 3.57 2.77 -7.70
CA ASP A 156 4.51 3.30 -8.69
C ASP A 156 3.91 4.44 -9.55
N SER A 157 2.58 4.54 -9.65
CA SER A 157 1.90 5.65 -10.34
C SER A 157 1.93 6.97 -9.55
N ILE A 158 2.14 6.91 -8.23
CA ILE A 158 2.28 8.09 -7.37
C ILE A 158 3.72 8.60 -7.38
N GLY A 159 4.70 7.70 -7.32
CA GLY A 159 6.12 8.05 -7.35
C GLY A 159 6.99 7.08 -6.54
N LEU A 160 8.20 7.55 -6.23
CA LEU A 160 9.17 6.86 -5.37
C LEU A 160 9.08 7.40 -3.95
N HIS A 161 9.56 6.68 -2.96
CA HIS A 161 9.70 7.25 -1.62
C HIS A 161 10.92 6.77 -0.84
N ARG A 162 11.20 7.43 0.29
CA ARG A 162 12.09 6.91 1.34
C ARG A 162 11.50 7.10 2.73
#